data_AF-A0A7R9UKF6-F1
#
_entry.id   AF-A0A7R9UKF6-F1
#
_cell.length_a   1.000
_cell.length_b   1.000
_cell.length_c   1.000
_cell.angle_alpha   90.00
_cell.angle_beta   90.00
_cell.angle_gamma   90.00
#
_symmetry.space_group_name_H-M   'P 1'
#
loop_
_entity.id
_entity.type
_entity.pdbx_description
1 polymer ?
#
loop_
_entity_poly.entity_id
_entity_poly.type
_entity_poly.pdbx_seq_one_letter_code
_entity_poly.pdbx_strand_id
1 'polypeptide(L)'
;MIAALVVVAAAAGASAHTGVAGRRYIVRFKVKAETVAARGALLASSPPRSINVTTSFGRVLNGGFAADLSPDGIAFLKAHPGVLVEQAGTMHALLPLPREPAERFSSARTSADAESPIVSGATPWGLDRIDQPRLPLNDLYAAADLPLDTVHAFVIDTGMYRAHDELRASVSTAPLQHFSAHARSDGAKLARDRVGHGTHCAGLLGGQSVGVAPGVHLHAVKVLGDDGSGSNEDVIAGMDWVAAYVQAETQRTGRRLPAVASMSLGGSFSHMINDAVADLVAHGVVVVVAAGNDADDACNYSPASAAAAISVGSPTGPGEPA
;
A
#
# COMPACT_ATOMS: atom_id res chain seq x y z
N MET A 1 23.25 42.73 8.16
CA MET A 1 21.91 42.89 7.55
C MET A 1 21.22 41.54 7.60
N ILE A 2 20.32 41.37 8.55
CA ILE A 2 19.51 40.16 8.75
C ILE A 2 18.26 40.36 7.90
N ALA A 3 18.05 39.52 6.89
CA ALA A 3 16.83 39.53 6.08
C ALA A 3 15.92 38.39 6.57
N ALA A 4 14.84 38.77 7.24
CA ALA A 4 13.75 37.89 7.64
C ALA A 4 12.97 37.45 6.38
N LEU A 5 12.88 36.13 6.14
CA LEU A 5 12.01 35.56 5.12
C LEU A 5 10.65 35.25 5.77
N VAL A 6 9.65 36.00 5.36
CA VAL A 6 8.25 35.88 5.77
C VAL A 6 7.69 34.55 5.23
N VAL A 7 7.24 33.68 6.14
CA VAL A 7 6.43 32.50 5.80
C VAL A 7 5.02 32.99 5.46
N VAL A 8 4.68 32.97 4.17
CA VAL A 8 3.30 33.15 3.71
C VAL A 8 2.61 31.79 3.86
N ALA A 9 1.73 31.69 4.85
CA ALA A 9 0.79 30.59 4.97
C ALA A 9 -0.14 30.62 3.74
N ALA A 10 0.03 29.66 2.84
CA ALA A 10 -0.89 29.46 1.73
C ALA A 10 -2.19 28.88 2.30
N ALA A 11 -3.25 29.70 2.26
CA ALA A 11 -4.61 29.28 2.60
C ALA A 11 -5.02 28.11 1.69
N ALA A 12 -5.31 26.97 2.31
CA ALA A 12 -5.91 25.83 1.64
C ALA A 12 -7.27 26.23 1.06
N GLY A 13 -7.40 26.20 -0.27
CA GLY A 13 -8.68 26.34 -0.96
C GLY A 13 -9.56 25.13 -0.65
N ALA A 14 -10.44 25.28 0.34
CA ALA A 14 -11.51 24.33 0.60
C ALA A 14 -12.47 24.33 -0.60
N SER A 15 -12.52 23.22 -1.33
CA SER A 15 -13.60 22.95 -2.27
C SER A 15 -14.88 22.77 -1.46
N ALA A 16 -15.89 23.59 -1.73
CA ALA A 16 -17.15 23.62 -1.00
C ALA A 16 -17.95 22.33 -1.27
N HIS A 17 -17.85 21.37 -0.35
CA HIS A 17 -18.86 20.31 -0.20
C HIS A 17 -19.93 20.81 0.77
N THR A 18 -21.15 21.01 0.26
CA THR A 18 -22.36 21.15 1.06
C THR A 18 -22.72 19.79 1.68
N GLY A 19 -22.04 19.45 2.77
CA GLY A 19 -22.25 18.22 3.53
C GLY A 19 -21.68 18.41 4.93
N VAL A 20 -22.36 17.84 5.92
CA VAL A 20 -22.06 17.92 7.36
C VAL A 20 -20.56 18.05 7.65
N ALA A 21 -20.18 19.00 8.52
CA ALA A 21 -18.83 19.12 9.09
C ALA A 21 -18.54 17.94 10.05
N GLY A 22 -18.53 16.73 9.50
CA GLY A 22 -18.31 15.47 10.18
C GLY A 22 -16.85 15.05 10.11
N ARG A 23 -16.40 14.29 11.10
CA ARG A 23 -15.10 13.60 11.01
C ARG A 23 -15.30 12.33 10.18
N ARG A 24 -14.25 11.86 9.50
CA ARG A 24 -14.30 10.60 8.75
C ARG A 24 -14.23 9.39 9.68
N TYR A 25 -15.13 8.44 9.50
CA TYR A 25 -15.15 7.16 10.21
C TYR A 25 -15.26 5.99 9.24
N ILE A 26 -14.79 4.84 9.70
CA ILE A 26 -14.94 3.55 9.06
C ILE A 26 -15.88 2.69 9.91
N VAL A 27 -16.84 2.05 9.25
CA VAL A 27 -17.84 1.18 9.84
C VAL A 27 -17.66 -0.23 9.30
N ARG A 28 -17.56 -1.20 10.20
CA ARG A 28 -17.52 -2.63 9.92
C ARG A 28 -18.79 -3.30 10.44
N PHE A 29 -19.40 -4.19 9.67
CA PHE A 29 -20.47 -5.06 10.17
C PHE A 29 -19.88 -6.24 10.94
N LYS A 30 -20.47 -6.60 12.08
CA LYS A 30 -20.00 -7.74 12.87
C LYS A 30 -20.25 -9.09 12.16
N VAL A 31 -21.23 -9.16 11.27
CA VAL A 31 -21.63 -10.38 10.55
C VAL A 31 -21.62 -10.12 9.03
N LYS A 32 -21.06 -11.06 8.26
CA LYS A 32 -20.85 -10.96 6.80
C LYS A 32 -22.13 -10.99 5.96
N ALA A 33 -23.24 -11.51 6.48
CA ALA A 33 -24.44 -11.88 5.72
C ALA A 33 -25.39 -10.71 5.37
N GLU A 34 -24.91 -9.47 5.35
CA GLU A 34 -25.74 -8.27 5.49
C GLU A 34 -25.50 -7.20 4.38
N THR A 35 -25.04 -7.62 3.20
CA THR A 35 -24.19 -6.78 2.33
C THR A 35 -24.83 -5.70 1.46
N VAL A 36 -26.14 -5.47 1.45
CA VAL A 36 -26.71 -4.20 0.92
C VAL A 36 -27.97 -3.86 1.68
N ALA A 37 -28.81 -4.86 1.94
CA ALA A 37 -30.07 -4.70 2.66
C ALA A 37 -29.87 -4.21 4.10
N ALA A 38 -28.89 -4.75 4.84
CA ALA A 38 -28.65 -4.31 6.20
C ALA A 38 -28.03 -2.92 6.26
N ARG A 39 -27.11 -2.59 5.34
CA ARG A 39 -26.64 -1.21 5.19
C ARG A 39 -27.80 -0.26 4.87
N GLY A 40 -28.69 -0.64 3.95
CA GLY A 40 -29.88 0.13 3.64
C GLY A 40 -30.77 0.35 4.86
N ALA A 41 -31.02 -0.71 5.64
CA ALA A 41 -31.81 -0.65 6.88
C ALA A 41 -31.14 0.23 7.96
N LEU A 42 -29.82 0.06 8.15
CA LEU A 42 -29.02 0.87 9.07
C LEU A 42 -29.14 2.36 8.71
N LEU A 43 -28.90 2.71 7.45
CA LEU A 43 -28.98 4.09 6.98
C LEU A 43 -30.41 4.65 7.07
N ALA A 44 -31.43 3.85 6.78
CA ALA A 44 -32.83 4.26 6.90
C ALA A 44 -33.26 4.50 8.35
N SER A 45 -32.67 3.78 9.31
CA SER A 45 -32.91 3.98 10.75
C SER A 45 -32.05 5.07 11.39
N SER A 46 -31.06 5.59 10.66
CA SER A 46 -30.15 6.61 11.17
C SER A 46 -30.83 7.98 11.29
N PRO A 47 -30.38 8.85 12.21
CA PRO A 47 -30.86 10.23 12.27
C PRO A 47 -30.71 10.94 10.92
N PRO A 48 -31.68 11.77 10.48
CA PRO A 48 -31.63 12.41 9.18
C PRO A 48 -30.33 13.20 8.97
N ARG A 49 -29.69 13.04 7.79
CA ARG A 49 -28.45 13.73 7.41
C ARG A 49 -27.29 13.49 8.38
N SER A 50 -27.26 12.38 9.12
CA SER A 50 -26.19 12.09 10.09
C SER A 50 -25.04 11.24 9.55
N ILE A 51 -25.28 10.48 8.49
CA ILE A 51 -24.31 9.59 7.85
C ILE A 51 -24.23 9.91 6.36
N ASN A 52 -23.07 10.34 5.88
CA ASN A 52 -22.79 10.51 4.46
C ASN A 52 -21.74 9.50 4.00
N VAL A 53 -22.17 8.41 3.36
CA VAL A 53 -21.28 7.33 2.90
C VAL A 53 -20.38 7.84 1.77
N THR A 54 -19.06 7.70 1.95
CA THR A 54 -18.04 8.11 0.98
C THR A 54 -17.57 6.92 0.15
N THR A 55 -17.27 5.79 0.81
CA THR A 55 -16.78 4.57 0.17
C THR A 55 -17.47 3.35 0.75
N SER A 56 -17.76 2.36 -0.10
CA SER A 56 -18.31 1.06 0.30
C SER A 56 -17.28 -0.02 0.05
N PHE A 57 -17.11 -0.95 1.00
CA PHE A 57 -16.22 -2.09 0.88
C PHE A 57 -17.04 -3.34 0.56
N GLY A 58 -16.71 -4.06 -0.50
CA GLY A 58 -17.50 -5.20 -0.98
C GLY A 58 -16.98 -6.57 -0.53
N ARG A 59 -15.73 -6.65 -0.09
CA ARG A 59 -14.97 -7.90 0.15
C ARG A 59 -14.27 -7.91 1.50
N VAL A 60 -13.92 -6.74 2.02
CA VAL A 60 -13.39 -6.56 3.38
C VAL A 60 -14.42 -5.92 4.29
N LEU A 61 -14.15 -5.98 5.59
CA LEU A 61 -14.96 -5.41 6.67
C LEU A 61 -16.43 -5.80 6.63
N ASN A 62 -16.71 -7.02 6.15
CA ASN A 62 -18.06 -7.59 6.05
C ASN A 62 -19.07 -6.71 5.29
N GLY A 63 -18.64 -6.02 4.23
CA GLY A 63 -19.55 -5.12 3.51
C GLY A 63 -19.66 -3.73 4.10
N GLY A 64 -18.70 -3.36 4.96
CA GLY A 64 -18.65 -2.09 5.65
C GLY A 64 -18.53 -0.88 4.73
N PHE A 65 -18.37 0.30 5.33
CA PHE A 65 -18.26 1.54 4.58
C PHE A 65 -17.49 2.60 5.36
N ALA A 66 -16.90 3.55 4.64
CA ALA A 66 -16.44 4.81 5.19
C ALA A 66 -17.51 5.88 5.01
N ALA A 67 -17.59 6.81 5.96
CA ALA A 67 -18.56 7.89 5.93
C ALA A 67 -18.07 9.12 6.69
N ASP A 68 -18.57 10.28 6.27
CA ASP A 68 -18.59 11.48 7.10
C ASP A 68 -19.77 11.40 8.06
N LEU A 69 -19.47 11.49 9.36
CA LEU A 69 -20.46 11.35 10.41
C LEU A 69 -20.67 12.64 11.20
N SER A 70 -21.93 13.02 11.39
CA SER A 70 -22.31 14.02 12.40
C SER A 70 -22.13 13.44 13.82
N PRO A 71 -22.13 14.28 14.87
CA PRO A 71 -22.16 13.81 16.26
C PRO A 71 -23.29 12.79 16.53
N ASP A 72 -24.48 13.02 15.98
CA ASP A 72 -25.62 12.11 16.10
C ASP A 72 -25.38 10.78 15.37
N GLY A 73 -24.75 10.82 14.20
CA GLY A 73 -24.38 9.63 13.43
C GLY A 73 -23.34 8.78 14.17
N ILE A 74 -22.35 9.43 14.81
CA ILE A 74 -21.36 8.77 15.66
C ILE A 74 -22.05 8.11 16.86
N ALA A 75 -22.93 8.83 17.57
CA ALA A 75 -23.65 8.30 18.73
C ALA A 75 -24.54 7.11 18.33
N PHE A 76 -25.27 7.24 17.22
CA PHE A 76 -26.11 6.19 16.67
C PHE A 76 -25.31 4.93 16.35
N LEU A 77 -24.20 5.04 15.60
CA LEU A 77 -23.38 3.90 15.21
C LEU A 77 -22.66 3.25 16.40
N LYS A 78 -22.20 4.04 17.38
CA LYS A 78 -21.59 3.49 18.62
C LYS A 78 -22.59 2.71 19.48
N ALA A 79 -23.85 3.12 19.48
CA ALA A 79 -24.91 2.41 20.19
C ALA A 79 -25.45 1.19 19.42
N HIS A 80 -25.19 1.10 18.11
CA HIS A 80 -25.77 0.06 17.27
C HIS A 80 -25.05 -1.29 17.46
N PRO A 81 -25.76 -2.35 17.89
CA PRO A 81 -25.12 -3.61 18.30
C PRO A 81 -24.48 -4.38 17.15
N GLY A 82 -24.94 -4.17 15.91
CA GLY A 82 -24.48 -4.90 14.71
C GLY A 82 -23.22 -4.36 14.05
N VAL A 83 -22.69 -3.21 14.50
CA VAL A 83 -21.54 -2.56 13.84
C VAL A 83 -20.41 -2.26 14.82
N LEU A 84 -19.23 -2.08 14.25
CA LEU A 84 -18.08 -1.45 14.89
C LEU A 84 -17.78 -0.16 14.12
N VAL A 85 -17.38 0.88 14.82
CA VAL A 85 -17.10 2.20 14.23
C VAL A 85 -15.81 2.76 14.81
N GLU A 86 -14.90 3.18 13.93
CA GLU A 86 -13.59 3.72 14.29
C GLU A 86 -13.34 5.00 13.49
N GLN A 87 -12.73 6.01 14.10
CA GLN A 87 -12.35 7.23 13.39
C GLN A 87 -11.22 6.89 12.42
N ALA A 88 -11.33 7.33 11.17
CA ALA A 88 -10.27 7.08 10.18
C ALA A 88 -9.00 7.86 10.55
N GLY A 89 -7.87 7.16 10.57
CA GLY A 89 -6.54 7.73 10.71
C GLY A 89 -5.89 8.03 9.36
N THR A 90 -4.63 8.44 9.44
CA THR A 90 -3.74 8.71 8.30
C THR A 90 -2.67 7.63 8.22
N MET A 91 -2.34 7.27 6.99
CA MET A 91 -1.27 6.36 6.60
C MET A 91 -0.22 7.13 5.81
N HIS A 92 1.04 6.78 6.00
CA HIS A 92 2.17 7.38 5.31
C HIS A 92 3.03 6.31 4.66
N ALA A 93 3.60 6.63 3.49
CA ALA A 93 4.69 5.85 2.94
C ALA A 93 5.84 5.85 3.94
N LEU A 94 6.42 4.69 4.21
CA LEU A 94 7.59 4.59 5.07
C LEU A 94 8.83 4.95 4.26
N LEU A 95 8.98 6.25 4.02
CA LEU A 95 10.18 6.78 3.41
C LEU A 95 11.40 6.40 4.25
N PRO A 96 12.55 6.13 3.60
CA PRO A 96 13.80 6.01 4.33
C PRO A 96 13.96 7.26 5.20
N LEU A 97 14.39 7.09 6.45
CA LEU A 97 14.93 8.22 7.21
C LEU A 97 15.94 8.95 6.32
N PRO A 98 16.06 10.30 6.38
CA PRO A 98 17.13 10.99 5.69
C PRO A 98 18.43 10.35 6.13
N ARG A 99 19.02 9.51 5.29
CA ARG A 99 20.36 9.00 5.52
C ARG A 99 21.25 10.23 5.42
N GLU A 100 22.15 10.41 6.39
CA GLU A 100 23.40 11.16 6.18
C GLU A 100 23.89 10.86 4.76
N PRO A 101 24.26 11.89 3.97
CA PRO A 101 24.26 11.81 2.52
C PRO A 101 24.96 10.54 2.07
N ALA A 102 24.17 9.61 1.52
CA ALA A 102 24.69 8.40 0.93
C ALA A 102 25.86 8.81 0.03
N GLU A 103 27.03 8.21 0.25
CA GLU A 103 28.15 8.41 -0.65
C GLU A 103 27.62 8.27 -2.06
N ARG A 104 27.72 9.36 -2.82
CA ARG A 104 27.28 9.41 -4.20
C ARG A 104 27.90 8.20 -4.88
N PHE A 105 27.07 7.28 -5.36
CA PHE A 105 27.48 6.42 -6.46
C PHE A 105 27.77 7.38 -7.63
N SER A 106 29.04 7.73 -7.76
CA SER A 106 29.56 8.65 -8.75
C SER A 106 29.38 8.02 -10.12
N SER A 107 28.38 8.48 -10.86
CA SER A 107 28.33 8.31 -12.31
C SER A 107 29.38 9.25 -12.94
N ALA A 108 30.65 8.89 -12.86
CA ALA A 108 31.71 9.52 -13.63
C ALA A 108 32.92 8.58 -13.78
N ARG A 109 32.94 7.80 -14.86
CA ARG A 109 34.18 7.50 -15.58
C ARG A 109 33.93 7.61 -17.08
N THR A 110 34.17 8.80 -17.61
CA THR A 110 34.52 9.00 -19.02
C THR A 110 35.98 8.64 -19.19
N SER A 111 36.25 7.48 -19.78
CA SER A 111 37.45 7.25 -20.58
C SER A 111 37.13 6.17 -21.58
N ALA A 112 37.18 6.56 -22.86
CA ALA A 112 37.21 5.64 -23.98
C ALA A 112 38.39 4.69 -23.82
N ASP A 113 38.12 3.39 -23.92
CA ASP A 113 38.92 2.42 -24.69
C ASP A 113 38.10 1.13 -24.80
N ALA A 114 38.06 0.60 -26.00
CA ALA A 114 37.23 -0.53 -26.38
C ALA A 114 37.84 -1.86 -25.92
N GLU A 115 37.13 -2.60 -25.07
CA GLU A 115 37.09 -4.06 -25.04
C GLU A 115 35.92 -4.53 -24.14
N SER A 116 35.04 -5.36 -24.70
CA SER A 116 34.00 -6.20 -24.05
C SER A 116 33.06 -5.57 -22.99
N PRO A 117 31.73 -5.49 -23.20
CA PRO A 117 30.84 -5.10 -22.12
C PRO A 117 30.60 -6.29 -21.18
N ILE A 118 31.52 -6.53 -20.24
CA ILE A 118 31.14 -7.13 -18.97
C ILE A 118 30.56 -5.97 -18.16
N VAL A 119 29.22 -5.88 -18.08
CA VAL A 119 28.57 -5.01 -17.11
C VAL A 119 28.72 -5.68 -15.75
N SER A 120 29.80 -5.38 -15.02
CA SER A 120 29.89 -5.66 -13.59
C SER A 120 29.17 -4.56 -12.81
N GLY A 121 27.85 -4.71 -12.66
CA GLY A 121 27.14 -4.09 -11.54
C GLY A 121 27.10 -5.12 -10.43
N ALA A 122 27.80 -4.87 -9.32
CA ALA A 122 27.73 -5.77 -8.16
C ALA A 122 26.27 -6.00 -7.76
N THR A 123 25.90 -7.24 -7.47
CA THR A 123 24.59 -7.58 -6.94
C THR A 123 24.29 -6.68 -5.74
N PRO A 124 23.13 -6.00 -5.68
CA PRO A 124 22.76 -5.21 -4.52
C PRO A 124 22.90 -6.06 -3.26
N TRP A 125 23.60 -5.54 -2.23
CA TRP A 125 23.89 -6.30 -1.01
C TRP A 125 22.65 -6.92 -0.37
N GLY A 126 21.48 -6.29 -0.53
CA GLY A 126 20.22 -6.79 -0.01
C GLY A 126 19.77 -8.09 -0.68
N LEU A 127 20.06 -8.29 -1.98
CA LEU A 127 19.75 -9.52 -2.70
C LEU A 127 20.66 -10.68 -2.24
N ASP A 128 21.97 -10.43 -2.15
CA ASP A 128 22.96 -11.38 -1.61
C ASP A 128 22.68 -11.70 -0.13
N ARG A 129 22.14 -10.74 0.62
CA ARG A 129 21.78 -10.98 2.02
C ARG A 129 20.60 -11.94 2.17
N ILE A 130 19.63 -11.96 1.25
CA ILE A 130 18.40 -12.75 1.41
C ILE A 130 18.51 -14.18 0.88
N ASP A 131 19.44 -14.47 -0.03
CA ASP A 131 19.68 -15.83 -0.51
C ASP A 131 20.80 -16.55 0.27
N GLN A 132 21.61 -15.82 1.06
CA GLN A 132 22.66 -16.39 1.89
C GLN A 132 22.43 -16.16 3.41
N PRO A 133 22.32 -17.23 4.22
CA PRO A 133 22.11 -17.10 5.66
C PRO A 133 23.39 -16.84 6.47
N ARG A 134 24.58 -17.11 5.92
CA ARG A 134 25.87 -17.02 6.63
C ARG A 134 26.75 -15.94 6.02
N LEU A 135 27.64 -15.37 6.82
CA LEU A 135 28.70 -14.48 6.34
C LEU A 135 29.99 -15.29 6.07
N PRO A 136 30.93 -14.79 5.24
CA PRO A 136 30.83 -13.57 4.43
C PRO A 136 29.89 -13.76 3.24
N LEU A 137 29.24 -12.67 2.81
CA LEU A 137 28.44 -12.61 1.59
C LEU A 137 29.30 -12.83 0.34
N ASN A 138 28.70 -13.24 -0.78
CA ASN A 138 29.43 -13.71 -1.96
C ASN A 138 29.25 -12.82 -3.22
N ASP A 139 28.54 -11.71 -3.09
CA ASP A 139 28.16 -10.74 -4.13
C ASP A 139 27.36 -11.35 -5.29
N LEU A 140 26.64 -12.46 -5.04
CA LEU A 140 25.77 -13.12 -6.00
C LEU A 140 24.33 -13.19 -5.47
N TYR A 141 23.39 -13.30 -6.39
CA TYR A 141 22.00 -13.61 -6.06
C TYR A 141 21.53 -14.78 -6.92
N ALA A 142 21.25 -15.91 -6.27
CA ALA A 142 20.69 -17.09 -6.91
C ALA A 142 19.16 -17.03 -6.85
N ALA A 143 18.55 -16.35 -7.82
CA ALA A 143 17.10 -16.34 -7.96
C ALA A 143 16.54 -17.78 -8.05
N ALA A 144 15.46 -18.04 -7.31
CA ALA A 144 14.82 -19.35 -7.35
C ALA A 144 14.21 -19.63 -8.73
N ASP A 145 14.41 -20.85 -9.25
CA ASP A 145 13.77 -21.32 -10.49
C ASP A 145 12.30 -21.65 -10.24
N LEU A 146 11.46 -20.62 -10.28
CA LEU A 146 10.02 -20.68 -10.00
C LEU A 146 9.21 -20.09 -11.17
N PRO A 147 7.97 -20.56 -11.40
CA PRO A 147 7.08 -20.00 -12.43
C PRO A 147 6.49 -18.65 -11.98
N LEU A 148 7.34 -17.62 -11.90
CA LEU A 148 7.01 -16.30 -11.38
C LEU A 148 5.92 -15.59 -12.20
N ASP A 149 5.80 -15.91 -13.48
CA ASP A 149 4.75 -15.44 -14.39
C ASP A 149 3.34 -15.94 -14.03
N THR A 150 3.20 -16.77 -13.00
CA THR A 150 1.89 -17.20 -12.45
C THR A 150 1.54 -16.50 -11.13
N VAL A 151 2.45 -15.69 -10.60
CA VAL A 151 2.32 -15.02 -9.30
C VAL A 151 1.95 -13.56 -9.50
N HIS A 152 1.01 -13.07 -8.70
CA HIS A 152 0.54 -11.68 -8.70
C HIS A 152 1.03 -10.96 -7.45
N ALA A 153 1.76 -9.86 -7.64
CA ALA A 153 2.28 -9.02 -6.58
C ALA A 153 1.61 -7.64 -6.61
N PHE A 154 0.83 -7.34 -5.58
CA PHE A 154 0.13 -6.08 -5.41
C PHE A 154 0.96 -5.14 -4.54
N VAL A 155 1.38 -4.01 -5.12
CA VAL A 155 2.12 -2.97 -4.42
C VAL A 155 1.13 -1.89 -3.99
N ILE A 156 0.74 -1.92 -2.71
CA ILE A 156 -0.23 -1.01 -2.10
C ILE A 156 0.53 0.19 -1.52
N ASP A 157 0.60 1.28 -2.28
CA ASP A 157 1.57 2.36 -2.04
C ASP A 157 1.19 3.70 -2.72
N THR A 158 2.16 4.55 -3.11
CA THR A 158 2.02 5.83 -3.82
C THR A 158 1.73 5.69 -5.31
N GLY A 159 1.65 4.45 -5.81
CA GLY A 159 1.47 4.12 -7.22
C GLY A 159 2.74 3.53 -7.83
N MET A 160 2.79 3.47 -9.17
CA MET A 160 3.95 2.93 -9.89
C MET A 160 4.22 3.68 -11.20
N TYR A 161 5.50 3.95 -11.50
CA TYR A 161 5.91 4.39 -12.82
C TYR A 161 6.11 3.19 -13.76
N ARG A 162 5.01 2.71 -14.33
CA ARG A 162 4.97 1.46 -15.12
C ARG A 162 5.86 1.43 -16.37
N ALA A 163 6.22 2.59 -16.90
CA ALA A 163 7.08 2.71 -18.09
C ALA A 163 8.58 2.68 -17.74
N HIS A 164 8.94 2.52 -16.46
CA HIS A 164 10.33 2.34 -16.05
C HIS A 164 10.91 1.06 -16.66
N ASP A 165 12.17 1.10 -17.12
CA ASP A 165 12.79 -0.05 -17.80
C ASP A 165 12.85 -1.31 -16.92
N GLU A 166 13.12 -1.15 -15.62
CA GLU A 166 13.05 -2.26 -14.66
C GLU A 166 11.66 -2.90 -14.54
N LEU A 167 10.58 -2.17 -14.80
CA LEU A 167 9.22 -2.62 -14.45
C LEU A 167 8.38 -3.00 -15.68
N ARG A 168 8.69 -2.44 -16.86
CA ARG A 168 7.82 -2.51 -18.03
C ARG A 168 7.54 -3.92 -18.56
N ALA A 169 8.33 -4.92 -18.18
CA ALA A 169 8.07 -6.32 -18.53
C ALA A 169 7.18 -7.04 -17.51
N SER A 170 7.21 -6.63 -16.25
CA SER A 170 6.49 -7.25 -15.13
C SER A 170 5.11 -6.62 -14.90
N VAL A 171 4.85 -5.43 -15.46
CA VAL A 171 3.64 -4.65 -15.22
C VAL A 171 2.77 -4.60 -16.47
N SER A 172 1.51 -5.03 -16.34
CA SER A 172 0.51 -4.83 -17.39
C SER A 172 0.24 -3.34 -17.62
N THR A 173 -0.05 -2.95 -18.86
CA THR A 173 -0.54 -1.58 -19.15
C THR A 173 -2.06 -1.49 -19.10
N ALA A 174 -2.76 -2.61 -18.87
CA ALA A 174 -4.22 -2.67 -18.84
C ALA A 174 -4.78 -1.94 -17.60
N PRO A 175 -5.69 -0.95 -17.78
CA PRO A 175 -6.24 -0.16 -16.68
C PRO A 175 -6.88 -0.97 -15.55
N LEU A 176 -7.56 -2.07 -15.88
CA LEU A 176 -8.28 -2.93 -14.91
C LEU A 176 -7.36 -3.79 -14.04
N GLN A 177 -6.05 -3.73 -14.26
CA GLN A 177 -5.05 -4.41 -13.42
C GLN A 177 -4.45 -3.50 -12.35
N HIS A 178 -4.96 -2.28 -12.21
CA HIS A 178 -4.46 -1.30 -11.25
C HIS A 178 -5.60 -0.58 -10.53
N PHE A 179 -5.27 -0.04 -9.36
CA PHE A 179 -6.21 0.71 -8.53
C PHE A 179 -5.62 2.04 -8.10
N SER A 180 -6.48 3.05 -7.97
CA SER A 180 -6.12 4.33 -7.38
C SER A 180 -7.30 4.91 -6.62
N ALA A 181 -7.14 5.08 -5.30
CA ALA A 181 -8.10 5.85 -4.50
C ALA A 181 -8.11 7.34 -4.89
N HIS A 182 -7.00 7.81 -5.46
CA HIS A 182 -6.76 9.19 -5.88
C HIS A 182 -6.98 9.42 -7.38
N ALA A 183 -7.79 8.58 -8.04
CA ALA A 183 -7.92 8.60 -9.50
C ALA A 183 -8.42 9.98 -9.99
N ARG A 184 -7.60 10.66 -10.81
CA ARG A 184 -8.03 11.82 -11.59
C ARG A 184 -8.78 11.36 -12.83
N SER A 185 -9.55 12.26 -13.43
CA SER A 185 -10.39 12.03 -14.62
C SER A 185 -9.63 11.65 -15.91
N ASP A 186 -8.29 11.51 -15.88
CA ASP A 186 -7.49 11.05 -17.02
C ASP A 186 -7.24 9.53 -16.96
N GLY A 187 -8.15 8.76 -17.55
CA GLY A 187 -8.12 7.29 -17.62
C GLY A 187 -6.84 6.63 -18.19
N ALA A 188 -5.83 7.42 -18.60
CA ALA A 188 -4.51 6.95 -19.04
C ALA A 188 -3.43 6.94 -17.92
N LYS A 189 -3.70 7.49 -16.72
CA LYS A 189 -2.70 7.60 -15.63
C LYS A 189 -3.17 7.04 -14.28
N LEU A 190 -4.12 6.10 -14.29
CA LEU A 190 -4.52 5.39 -13.07
C LEU A 190 -3.29 4.85 -12.34
N ALA A 191 -3.20 5.11 -11.04
CA ALA A 191 -2.13 4.65 -10.15
C ALA A 191 -0.71 5.10 -10.50
N ARG A 192 -0.53 6.22 -11.23
CA ARG A 192 0.80 6.77 -11.50
C ARG A 192 1.48 7.21 -10.20
N ASP A 193 2.72 6.80 -10.02
CA ASP A 193 3.56 7.29 -8.94
C ASP A 193 4.06 8.71 -9.22
N ARG A 194 3.96 9.57 -8.20
CA ARG A 194 4.45 10.95 -8.21
C ARG A 194 5.36 11.26 -7.02
N VAL A 195 5.57 10.26 -6.15
CA VAL A 195 6.46 10.34 -4.99
C VAL A 195 7.73 9.54 -5.27
N GLY A 196 7.61 8.38 -5.92
CA GLY A 196 8.70 7.47 -6.25
C GLY A 196 8.83 6.27 -5.31
N HIS A 197 8.19 6.32 -4.14
CA HIS A 197 8.26 5.27 -3.12
C HIS A 197 7.67 3.94 -3.63
N GLY A 198 6.45 3.93 -4.15
CA GLY A 198 5.84 2.72 -4.71
C GLY A 198 6.59 2.16 -5.92
N THR A 199 7.16 3.01 -6.77
CA THR A 199 8.03 2.59 -7.87
C THR A 199 9.30 1.92 -7.36
N HIS A 200 9.92 2.46 -6.30
CA HIS A 200 11.09 1.86 -5.66
C HIS A 200 10.75 0.49 -5.05
N CYS A 201 9.67 0.37 -4.29
CA CYS A 201 9.21 -0.90 -3.73
C CYS A 201 8.90 -1.94 -4.82
N ALA A 202 8.24 -1.53 -5.92
CA ALA A 202 7.98 -2.40 -7.06
C ALA A 202 9.27 -2.88 -7.74
N GLY A 203 10.29 -2.02 -7.82
CA GLY A 203 11.61 -2.35 -8.37
C GLY A 203 12.31 -3.43 -7.56
N LEU A 204 12.33 -3.30 -6.22
CA LEU A 204 12.90 -4.33 -5.35
C LEU A 204 12.14 -5.65 -5.44
N LEU A 205 10.83 -5.61 -5.68
CA LEU A 205 10.02 -6.83 -5.78
C LEU A 205 10.23 -7.55 -7.12
N GLY A 206 10.00 -6.86 -8.24
CA GLY A 206 9.90 -7.48 -9.57
C GLY A 206 10.65 -6.75 -10.68
N GLY A 207 11.63 -5.90 -10.32
CA GLY A 207 12.56 -5.29 -11.27
C GLY A 207 13.36 -6.33 -12.04
N GLN A 208 13.63 -6.08 -13.32
CA GLN A 208 14.35 -7.01 -14.19
C GLN A 208 15.77 -7.33 -13.72
N SER A 209 16.51 -6.33 -13.21
CA SER A 209 17.92 -6.51 -12.83
C SER A 209 18.16 -6.43 -11.32
N VAL A 210 17.27 -5.77 -10.58
CA VAL A 210 17.41 -5.53 -9.13
C VAL A 210 16.30 -6.14 -8.28
N GLY A 211 15.33 -6.82 -8.92
CA GLY A 211 14.20 -7.42 -8.24
C GLY A 211 14.52 -8.78 -7.64
N VAL A 212 13.86 -9.09 -6.52
CA VAL A 212 13.90 -10.43 -5.90
C VAL A 212 13.23 -11.47 -6.81
N ALA A 213 12.13 -11.11 -7.45
CA ALA A 213 11.30 -11.99 -8.28
C ALA A 213 11.05 -11.38 -9.67
N PRO A 214 12.08 -11.27 -10.53
CA PRO A 214 11.91 -10.76 -11.89
C PRO A 214 10.92 -11.63 -12.67
N GLY A 215 9.89 -11.01 -13.27
CA GLY A 215 8.87 -11.69 -14.08
C GLY A 215 7.53 -11.96 -13.38
N VAL A 216 7.41 -11.62 -12.09
CA VAL A 216 6.11 -11.59 -11.39
C VAL A 216 5.15 -10.58 -12.02
N HIS A 217 3.84 -10.84 -11.96
CA HIS A 217 2.84 -9.86 -12.37
C HIS A 217 2.67 -8.76 -11.32
N LEU A 218 3.19 -7.58 -11.60
CA LEU A 218 3.12 -6.42 -10.71
C LEU A 218 1.84 -5.61 -10.93
N HIS A 219 1.14 -5.31 -9.84
CA HIS A 219 -0.06 -4.48 -9.80
C HIS A 219 0.15 -3.24 -8.94
N ALA A 220 -0.02 -2.06 -9.55
CA ALA A 220 -0.02 -0.80 -8.83
C ALA A 220 -1.37 -0.56 -8.12
N VAL A 221 -1.34 -0.42 -6.80
CA VAL A 221 -2.51 -0.10 -5.96
C VAL A 221 -2.20 1.20 -5.23
N LYS A 222 -2.52 2.34 -5.87
CA LYS A 222 -2.24 3.67 -5.32
C LYS A 222 -3.27 4.05 -4.26
N VAL A 223 -2.85 3.96 -3.00
CA VAL A 223 -3.66 4.35 -1.82
C VAL A 223 -3.11 5.60 -1.14
N LEU A 224 -1.86 5.96 -1.44
CA LEU A 224 -1.23 7.18 -0.97
C LEU A 224 -1.19 8.23 -2.10
N GLY A 225 -1.48 9.47 -1.74
CA GLY A 225 -1.50 10.64 -2.60
C GLY A 225 -0.12 11.05 -3.11
N ASP A 226 -0.05 12.24 -3.69
CA ASP A 226 1.19 12.77 -4.29
C ASP A 226 2.13 13.40 -3.25
N ASP A 227 1.69 13.46 -1.99
CA ASP A 227 2.44 13.87 -0.80
C ASP A 227 2.95 12.67 0.02
N GLY A 228 2.69 11.44 -0.44
CA GLY A 228 3.06 10.22 0.27
C GLY A 228 2.14 9.87 1.44
N SER A 229 0.99 10.54 1.60
CA SER A 229 0.01 10.25 2.65
C SER A 229 -1.32 9.76 2.08
N GLY A 230 -2.10 9.03 2.87
CA GLY A 230 -3.43 8.56 2.49
C GLY A 230 -4.29 8.31 3.72
N SER A 231 -5.61 8.21 3.54
CA SER A 231 -6.49 7.87 4.66
C SER A 231 -6.56 6.35 4.88
N ASN A 232 -6.92 5.91 6.08
CA ASN A 232 -7.21 4.48 6.31
C ASN A 232 -8.29 3.96 5.33
N GLU A 233 -9.27 4.80 4.97
CA GLU A 233 -10.30 4.47 3.98
C GLU A 233 -9.68 4.12 2.61
N ASP A 234 -8.72 4.93 2.13
CA ASP A 234 -8.06 4.70 0.84
C ASP A 234 -7.28 3.38 0.83
N VAL A 235 -6.59 3.10 1.93
CA VAL A 235 -5.83 1.84 2.09
C VAL A 235 -6.78 0.65 2.13
N ILE A 236 -7.89 0.74 2.86
CA ILE A 236 -8.92 -0.31 2.91
C ILE A 236 -9.60 -0.49 1.55
N ALA A 237 -9.87 0.59 0.81
CA ALA A 237 -10.40 0.50 -0.55
C ALA A 237 -9.42 -0.20 -1.50
N GLY A 238 -8.11 0.03 -1.35
CA GLY A 238 -7.08 -0.70 -2.07
C GLY A 238 -7.09 -2.20 -1.74
N MET A 239 -7.16 -2.56 -0.46
CA MET A 239 -7.26 -3.96 -0.03
C MET A 239 -8.56 -4.62 -0.54
N ASP A 240 -9.69 -3.90 -0.50
CA ASP A 240 -10.97 -4.37 -1.02
C ASP A 240 -10.90 -4.67 -2.52
N TRP A 241 -10.26 -3.78 -3.29
CA TRP A 241 -10.03 -3.97 -4.71
C TRP A 241 -9.14 -5.18 -5.00
N VAL A 242 -8.05 -5.38 -4.24
CA VAL A 242 -7.18 -6.57 -4.37
C VAL A 242 -7.97 -7.85 -4.10
N ALA A 243 -8.76 -7.89 -3.02
CA ALA A 243 -9.61 -9.02 -2.69
C ALA A 243 -10.63 -9.31 -3.81
N ALA A 244 -11.24 -8.26 -4.39
CA ALA A 244 -12.16 -8.41 -5.50
C ALA A 244 -11.47 -8.95 -6.76
N TYR A 245 -10.27 -8.46 -7.07
CA TYR A 245 -9.46 -8.92 -8.20
C TYR A 245 -9.10 -10.41 -8.04
N VAL A 246 -8.55 -10.79 -6.89
CA VAL A 246 -8.14 -12.17 -6.59
C VAL A 246 -9.32 -13.12 -6.65
N GLN A 247 -10.47 -12.72 -6.10
CA GLN A 247 -11.70 -13.50 -6.18
C GLN A 247 -12.15 -13.68 -7.63
N ALA A 248 -12.20 -12.61 -8.42
CA ALA A 248 -12.64 -12.63 -9.80
C ALA A 248 -11.73 -13.51 -10.67
N GLU A 249 -10.41 -13.38 -10.53
CA GLU A 249 -9.45 -14.21 -11.26
C GLU A 249 -9.49 -15.68 -10.83
N THR A 250 -9.70 -15.95 -9.53
CA THR A 250 -9.90 -17.31 -9.03
C THR A 250 -11.15 -17.95 -9.64
N GLN A 251 -12.25 -17.19 -9.71
CA GLN A 251 -13.49 -17.65 -10.34
C GLN A 251 -13.33 -17.86 -11.85
N ARG A 252 -12.64 -16.94 -12.53
CA ARG A 252 -12.41 -16.98 -13.98
C ARG A 252 -11.57 -18.19 -14.40
N THR A 253 -10.53 -18.52 -13.62
CA THR A 253 -9.59 -19.60 -13.94
C THR A 253 -9.96 -20.94 -13.30
N GLY A 254 -10.86 -20.94 -12.31
CA GLY A 254 -11.19 -22.12 -11.50
C GLY A 254 -10.06 -22.56 -10.56
N ARG A 255 -9.00 -21.75 -10.40
CA ARG A 255 -7.83 -22.04 -9.57
C ARG A 255 -7.53 -20.85 -8.68
N ARG A 256 -7.13 -21.09 -7.43
CA ARG A 256 -6.71 -20.02 -6.52
C ARG A 256 -5.55 -19.24 -7.14
N LEU A 257 -5.68 -17.91 -7.20
CA LEU A 257 -4.63 -17.04 -7.68
C LEU A 257 -3.47 -16.98 -6.65
N PRO A 258 -2.22 -17.30 -7.03
CA PRO A 258 -1.07 -17.02 -6.17
C PRO A 258 -0.89 -15.50 -6.07
N ALA A 259 -1.14 -14.94 -4.88
CA ALA A 259 -1.20 -13.49 -4.68
C ALA A 259 -0.44 -13.07 -3.42
N VAL A 260 0.36 -12.00 -3.54
CA VAL A 260 1.04 -11.33 -2.43
C VAL A 260 0.70 -9.84 -2.46
N ALA A 261 0.38 -9.25 -1.31
CA ALA A 261 0.25 -7.81 -1.15
C ALA A 261 1.42 -7.30 -0.31
N SER A 262 2.17 -6.33 -0.85
CA SER A 262 3.25 -5.63 -0.18
C SER A 262 2.79 -4.23 0.20
N MET A 263 2.90 -3.90 1.49
CA MET A 263 2.44 -2.62 2.04
C MET A 263 3.57 -1.94 2.82
N SER A 264 4.34 -1.09 2.14
CA SER A 264 5.46 -0.33 2.73
C SER A 264 4.98 1.00 3.30
N LEU A 265 3.94 0.93 4.12
CA LEU A 265 3.25 2.09 4.69
C LEU A 265 2.91 1.81 6.16
N GLY A 266 2.71 2.88 6.92
CA GLY A 266 2.37 2.77 8.33
C GLY A 266 1.61 3.98 8.85
N GLY A 267 0.89 3.77 9.94
CA GLY A 267 0.17 4.77 10.70
C GLY A 267 -0.12 4.26 12.10
N SER A 268 -0.77 5.08 12.93
CA SER A 268 -1.20 4.66 14.27
C SER A 268 -2.09 3.42 14.22
N PHE A 269 -2.07 2.63 15.30
CA PHE A 269 -2.92 1.45 15.45
C PHE A 269 -4.38 1.70 15.03
N SER A 270 -4.91 0.78 14.23
CA SER A 270 -6.29 0.81 13.72
C SER A 270 -6.85 -0.61 13.67
N HIS A 271 -7.96 -0.86 14.38
CA HIS A 271 -8.64 -2.15 14.29
C HIS A 271 -9.17 -2.38 12.88
N MET A 272 -9.66 -1.32 12.22
CA MET A 272 -10.22 -1.42 10.87
C MET A 272 -9.16 -1.81 9.83
N ILE A 273 -7.93 -1.32 9.95
CA ILE A 273 -6.84 -1.74 9.06
C ILE A 273 -6.46 -3.20 9.34
N ASN A 274 -6.29 -3.58 10.61
CA ASN A 274 -5.92 -4.95 10.97
C ASN A 274 -6.99 -5.97 10.55
N ASP A 275 -8.27 -5.63 10.72
CA ASP A 275 -9.39 -6.45 10.27
C ASP A 275 -9.43 -6.58 8.74
N ALA A 276 -9.18 -5.49 8.00
CA ALA A 276 -9.14 -5.54 6.54
C ALA A 276 -7.94 -6.34 6.01
N VAL A 277 -6.80 -6.32 6.70
CA VAL A 277 -5.65 -7.20 6.43
C VAL A 277 -6.05 -8.67 6.66
N ALA A 278 -6.71 -8.98 7.77
CA ALA A 278 -7.16 -10.33 8.05
C ALA A 278 -8.16 -10.84 6.99
N ASP A 279 -9.08 -9.97 6.55
CA ASP A 279 -10.02 -10.30 5.47
C ASP A 279 -9.29 -10.53 4.14
N LEU A 280 -8.29 -9.70 3.81
CA LEU A 280 -7.47 -9.87 2.60
C LEU A 280 -6.71 -11.22 2.61
N VAL A 281 -6.16 -11.61 3.75
CA VAL A 281 -5.54 -12.93 3.96
C VAL A 281 -6.57 -14.05 3.79
N ALA A 282 -7.79 -13.88 4.29
CA ALA A 282 -8.87 -14.85 4.11
C ALA A 282 -9.32 -15.00 2.64
N HIS A 283 -9.08 -14.00 1.78
CA HIS A 283 -9.24 -14.11 0.32
C HIS A 283 -8.07 -14.79 -0.38
N GLY A 284 -7.07 -15.25 0.38
CA GLY A 284 -5.95 -16.04 -0.12
C GLY A 284 -4.73 -15.25 -0.52
N VAL A 285 -4.62 -13.99 -0.10
CA VAL A 285 -3.47 -13.13 -0.37
C VAL A 285 -2.48 -13.23 0.80
N VAL A 286 -1.20 -13.45 0.52
CA VAL A 286 -0.17 -13.28 1.55
C VAL A 286 0.08 -11.79 1.74
N VAL A 287 -0.05 -11.28 2.95
CA VAL A 287 0.14 -9.85 3.23
C VAL A 287 1.46 -9.64 3.95
N VAL A 288 2.33 -8.81 3.37
CA VAL A 288 3.64 -8.43 3.92
C VAL A 288 3.63 -6.93 4.18
N VAL A 289 4.02 -6.55 5.39
CA VAL A 289 3.95 -5.17 5.88
C VAL A 289 5.27 -4.78 6.52
N ALA A 290 5.59 -3.50 6.47
CA ALA A 290 6.74 -2.98 7.20
C ALA A 290 6.42 -2.82 8.70
N ALA A 291 7.40 -3.09 9.55
CA ALA A 291 7.25 -2.94 11.01
C ALA A 291 7.14 -1.47 11.46
N GLY A 292 7.65 -0.53 10.67
CA GLY A 292 7.70 0.91 10.99
C GLY A 292 9.14 1.42 11.16
N ASN A 293 9.30 2.75 11.10
CA ASN A 293 10.60 3.42 11.20
C ASN A 293 10.73 4.29 12.47
N ASP A 294 9.80 4.14 13.41
CA ASP A 294 9.71 4.97 14.63
C ASP A 294 10.59 4.46 15.78
N ALA A 295 11.29 3.33 15.59
CA ALA A 295 12.07 2.65 16.64
C ALA A 295 11.24 2.36 17.91
N ASP A 296 9.96 2.03 17.72
CA ASP A 296 8.99 1.70 18.77
C ASP A 296 8.37 0.31 18.51
N ASP A 297 7.59 -0.19 19.46
CA ASP A 297 6.87 -1.45 19.33
C ASP A 297 5.87 -1.41 18.14
N ALA A 298 6.13 -2.25 17.14
CA ALA A 298 5.28 -2.40 15.95
C ALA A 298 3.81 -2.74 16.29
N CYS A 299 3.54 -3.26 17.49
CA CYS A 299 2.17 -3.50 17.98
C CYS A 299 1.35 -2.21 18.12
N ASN A 300 1.99 -1.04 18.22
CA ASN A 300 1.34 0.27 18.32
C ASN A 300 0.94 0.86 16.96
N TYR A 301 1.27 0.18 15.85
CA TYR A 301 1.13 0.70 14.49
C TYR A 301 0.36 -0.26 13.60
N SER A 302 -0.34 0.25 12.61
CA SER A 302 -1.02 -0.56 11.61
C SER A 302 -0.47 -0.22 10.21
N PRO A 303 -0.41 -1.20 9.29
CA PRO A 303 -0.81 -2.60 9.44
C PRO A 303 0.21 -3.51 10.17
N ALA A 304 1.32 -2.98 10.69
CA ALA A 304 2.38 -3.74 11.36
C ALA A 304 1.89 -4.66 12.52
N SER A 305 0.87 -4.22 13.27
CA SER A 305 0.25 -4.97 14.36
C SER A 305 -0.79 -6.01 13.93
N ALA A 306 -1.10 -6.12 12.63
CA ALA A 306 -2.07 -7.08 12.14
C ALA A 306 -1.49 -8.50 12.25
N ALA A 307 -2.02 -9.31 13.17
CA ALA A 307 -1.53 -10.67 13.43
C ALA A 307 -1.57 -11.62 12.22
N ALA A 308 -2.39 -11.32 11.21
CA ALA A 308 -2.48 -12.08 9.97
C ALA A 308 -1.39 -11.71 8.93
N ALA A 309 -0.68 -10.59 9.13
CA ALA A 309 0.38 -10.14 8.24
C ALA A 309 1.74 -10.72 8.63
N ILE A 310 2.67 -10.71 7.67
CA ILE A 310 4.09 -10.87 7.92
C ILE A 310 4.70 -9.47 8.09
N SER A 311 5.04 -9.12 9.32
CA SER A 311 5.66 -7.83 9.65
C SER A 311 7.19 -7.91 9.56
N VAL A 312 7.79 -7.03 8.77
CA VAL A 312 9.21 -7.08 8.41
C VAL A 312 9.95 -5.86 8.96
N GLY A 313 10.96 -6.11 9.80
CA GLY A 313 11.93 -5.11 10.25
C GLY A 313 13.06 -4.91 9.23
N SER A 314 13.82 -3.82 9.37
CA SER A 314 14.93 -3.51 8.48
C SER A 314 16.27 -3.62 9.23
N PRO A 315 17.19 -4.50 8.80
CA PRO A 315 18.55 -4.48 9.31
C PRO A 315 19.30 -3.24 8.77
N THR A 316 20.25 -2.72 9.54
CA THR A 316 21.07 -1.56 9.17
C THR A 316 22.28 -1.91 8.30
N GLY A 317 22.58 -3.21 8.11
CA GLY A 317 23.64 -3.67 7.23
C GLY A 317 23.69 -5.19 7.03
N PRO A 318 24.63 -5.71 6.21
CA PRO A 318 24.67 -7.11 5.80
C PRO A 318 24.92 -8.10 6.96
N GLY A 319 25.47 -7.65 8.08
CA GLY A 319 25.75 -8.49 9.26
C GLY A 319 24.90 -8.20 10.49
N GLU A 320 23.94 -7.28 10.41
CA GLU A 320 23.18 -6.84 11.58
C GLU A 320 21.80 -7.50 11.60
N PRO A 321 21.30 -7.90 12.79
CA PRO A 321 19.91 -8.33 12.91
C PRO A 321 18.96 -7.17 12.59
N ALA A 322 17.79 -7.53 12.07
CA ALA A 322 16.67 -6.62 11.86
C ALA A 322 15.96 -6.29 13.18
#